data_AF-A0A7W0WVI0-F1
#
_entry.id   AF-A0A7W0WVI0-F1
#
_cell.length_a   1.000
_cell.length_b   1.000
_cell.length_c   1.000
_cell.angle_alpha   90.00
_cell.angle_beta   90.00
_cell.angle_gamma   90.00
#
_symmetry.space_group_name_H-M   'P 1'
#
loop_
_entity.id
_entity.type
_entity.pdbx_description
1 polymer ?
#
loop_
_entity_poly.entity_id
_entity_poly.type
_entity_poly.pdbx_seq_one_letter_code
_entity_poly.pdbx_strand_id
1 'polypeptide(L)'
;PWVACKHHLYLDINPETGSIKINFPDLEPWELQNTCALDVAERGGITLEEVGEIMNLTRERIRQVEVRGLLKLKMGSPSPDELGAELLAGKKIEIN
;
A
#
# COMPACT_ATOMS: atom_id res chain seq x y z
N PRO A 1 8.18 -0.05 -16.32
CA PRO A 1 7.13 0.73 -15.65
C PRO A 1 7.47 2.23 -15.70
N TRP A 2 6.49 3.13 -15.85
CA TRP A 2 6.74 4.58 -15.84
C TRP A 2 6.75 5.12 -14.41
N VAL A 3 7.68 6.03 -14.10
CA VAL A 3 7.79 6.67 -12.78
C VAL A 3 6.53 7.45 -12.37
N ALA A 4 5.75 7.93 -13.35
CA ALA A 4 4.49 8.63 -13.10
C ALA A 4 3.33 7.70 -12.65
N CYS A 5 3.50 6.38 -12.67
CA CYS A 5 2.49 5.46 -12.18
C CYS A 5 2.31 5.65 -10.66
N LYS A 6 1.05 5.74 -10.19
CA LYS A 6 0.73 5.91 -8.76
C LYS A 6 1.21 4.76 -7.84
N HIS A 7 1.57 3.61 -8.42
CA HIS A 7 2.08 2.45 -7.68
C HIS A 7 3.61 2.31 -7.78
N HIS A 8 4.28 3.27 -8.41
CA HIS A 8 5.73 3.23 -8.58
C HIS A 8 6.44 3.56 -7.28
N LEU A 9 7.39 2.72 -6.86
CA LEU A 9 8.04 2.84 -5.54
C LEU A 9 9.11 3.93 -5.43
N TYR A 10 9.44 4.60 -6.53
CA TYR A 10 10.43 5.67 -6.56
C TYR A 10 9.93 6.98 -5.92
N LEU A 11 8.65 7.33 -6.10
CA LEU A 11 8.07 8.60 -5.66
C LEU A 11 6.90 8.37 -4.71
N ASP A 12 6.90 9.07 -3.58
CA ASP A 12 5.76 9.21 -2.69
C ASP A 12 5.20 10.64 -2.78
N ILE A 13 3.91 10.74 -3.12
CA ILE A 13 3.23 12.03 -3.28
C ILE A 13 2.27 12.23 -2.11
N ASN A 14 2.37 13.36 -1.42
CA ASN A 14 1.36 13.76 -0.44
C ASN A 14 0.08 14.19 -1.19
N PRO A 15 -1.06 13.50 -1.01
CA PRO A 15 -2.29 13.82 -1.75
C PRO A 15 -2.94 15.15 -1.32
N GLU A 16 -2.62 15.67 -0.13
CA GLU A 16 -3.18 16.93 0.38
C GLU A 16 -2.34 18.13 -0.06
N THR A 17 -1.01 18.01 0.01
CA THR A 17 -0.09 19.14 -0.24
C THR A 17 0.57 19.10 -1.61
N GLY A 18 0.56 17.95 -2.30
CA GLY A 18 1.29 17.73 -3.54
C GLY A 18 2.81 17.59 -3.38
N SER A 19 3.35 17.60 -2.16
CA SER A 19 4.79 17.45 -1.95
C SER A 19 5.27 16.07 -2.39
N ILE A 20 6.40 16.02 -3.09
CA ILE A 20 7.02 14.80 -3.61
C ILE A 20 8.20 14.41 -2.71
N LYS A 21 8.22 13.16 -2.26
CA LYS A 21 9.36 12.50 -1.63
C LYS A 21 9.95 11.50 -2.63
N ILE A 22 11.25 11.57 -2.86
CA ILE A 22 12.00 10.50 -3.54
C ILE A 22 12.43 9.51 -2.45
N ASN A 23 12.06 8.24 -2.60
CA ASN A 23 12.32 7.25 -1.56
C ASN A 23 13.81 7.00 -1.36
N PHE A 24 14.57 6.89 -2.46
CA PHE A 24 16.02 6.77 -2.43
C PHE A 24 16.63 7.88 -3.29
N PRO A 25 16.97 9.04 -2.71
CA PRO A 25 17.52 10.17 -3.47
C PRO A 25 18.84 9.86 -4.19
N ASP A 26 19.56 8.85 -3.70
CA ASP A 26 20.87 8.44 -4.24
C ASP A 26 20.78 7.31 -5.28
N LEU A 27 19.57 6.82 -5.60
CA LEU A 27 19.34 5.77 -6.57
C LEU A 27 18.48 6.29 -7.72
N GLU A 28 18.81 5.91 -8.94
CA GLU A 28 17.95 6.12 -10.10
C GLU A 28 16.81 5.08 -10.15
N PRO A 29 15.71 5.34 -10.88
CA PRO A 29 14.55 4.44 -10.92
C PRO A 29 14.87 2.99 -11.34
N TRP A 30 15.89 2.78 -12.18
CA TRP A 30 16.32 1.46 -12.65
C TRP A 30 17.28 0.75 -11.70
N GLU A 31 17.76 1.43 -10.66
CA GLU A 31 18.64 0.85 -9.64
C GLU A 31 17.83 0.28 -8.45
N LEU A 32 16.53 0.57 -8.38
CA LEU A 32 15.65 0.04 -7.36
C LEU A 32 15.44 -1.47 -7.51
N GLN A 33 15.55 -2.19 -6.39
CA GLN A 33 15.26 -3.63 -6.34
C GLN A 33 13.78 -3.95 -6.65
N ASN A 34 12.88 -3.07 -6.25
CA ASN A 34 11.44 -3.18 -6.49
C ASN A 34 10.93 -1.85 -7.04
N THR A 35 10.17 -1.89 -8.13
CA THR A 35 9.66 -0.67 -8.78
C THR A 35 8.14 -0.52 -8.69
N CYS A 36 7.40 -1.59 -8.36
CA CYS A 36 5.94 -1.61 -8.31
C CYS A 36 5.43 -2.15 -6.97
N ALA A 37 4.59 -1.38 -6.28
CA ALA A 37 3.97 -1.80 -5.01
C ALA A 37 3.01 -2.99 -5.19
N LEU A 38 2.34 -3.10 -6.34
CA LEU A 38 1.42 -4.21 -6.63
C LEU A 38 2.16 -5.53 -6.82
N ASP A 39 3.30 -5.52 -7.51
CA ASP A 39 4.14 -6.70 -7.71
C ASP A 39 4.73 -7.20 -6.38
N VAL A 40 5.00 -6.29 -5.44
CA VAL A 40 5.41 -6.64 -4.07
C VAL A 40 4.23 -7.26 -3.31
N ALA A 41 3.03 -6.68 -3.42
CA ALA A 41 1.83 -7.18 -2.74
C ALA A 41 1.40 -8.57 -3.22
N GLU A 42 1.57 -8.88 -4.52
CA GLU A 42 1.23 -10.18 -5.11
C GLU A 42 2.01 -11.36 -4.48
N ARG A 43 3.13 -11.09 -3.80
CA ARG A 43 3.95 -12.10 -3.12
C ARG A 43 3.29 -12.74 -1.89
N GLY A 44 2.14 -12.24 -1.45
CA GLY A 44 1.38 -12.81 -0.33
C GLY A 44 1.73 -12.23 1.04
N GLY A 45 2.24 -11.00 1.08
CA GLY A 45 2.58 -10.26 2.30
C GLY A 45 4.07 -10.34 2.64
N ILE A 46 4.55 -9.28 3.30
CA ILE A 46 5.93 -9.10 3.74
C ILE A 46 5.93 -8.42 5.13
N THR A 47 7.05 -8.49 5.82
CA THR A 47 7.22 -7.89 7.16
C THR A 47 7.26 -6.37 7.12
N LEU A 48 7.06 -5.72 8.27
CA LEU A 48 7.11 -4.26 8.39
C LEU A 48 8.51 -3.71 8.07
N GLU A 49 9.53 -4.49 8.41
CA GLU A 49 10.93 -4.25 8.14
C GLU A 49 11.21 -4.27 6.63
N GLU A 50 10.76 -5.32 5.92
CA GLU A 50 10.89 -5.42 4.46
C GLU A 50 10.18 -4.27 3.74
N VAL A 51 8.98 -3.87 4.18
CA VAL A 51 8.30 -2.69 3.62
C VAL A 51 9.11 -1.41 3.88
N GLY A 52 9.68 -1.29 5.08
CA GLY A 52 10.52 -0.16 5.45
C GLY A 52 11.77 -0.05 4.57
N GLU A 53 12.42 -1.18 4.30
CA GLU A 53 13.55 -1.29 3.37
C GLU A 53 13.15 -0.97 1.93
N ILE A 54 11.94 -1.32 1.49
CA ILE A 54 11.46 -1.02 0.14
C ILE A 54 11.11 0.46 -0.05
N MET A 55 10.63 1.14 0.99
CA MET A 55 10.13 2.53 0.89
C MET A 55 11.05 3.58 1.53
N ASN A 56 12.21 3.16 2.04
CA ASN A 56 13.10 3.98 2.86
C ASN A 56 12.36 4.68 4.01
N LEU A 57 11.70 3.86 4.84
CA LEU A 57 10.94 4.31 6.00
C LEU A 57 11.33 3.47 7.21
N THR A 58 11.24 4.06 8.39
CA THR A 58 11.43 3.30 9.62
C THR A 58 10.31 2.29 9.78
N ARG A 59 10.64 1.12 10.34
CA ARG A 59 9.67 0.09 10.75
C ARG A 59 8.49 0.66 11.55
N GLU A 60 8.76 1.61 12.47
CA GLU A 60 7.69 2.24 13.25
C GLU A 60 6.77 3.11 12.39
N ARG A 61 7.31 3.80 11.38
CA ARG A 61 6.48 4.54 10.43
C ARG A 61 5.58 3.61 9.62
N ILE A 62 6.09 2.46 9.17
CA ILE A 62 5.28 1.45 8.48
C ILE A 62 4.19 0.91 9.40
N ARG A 63 4.52 0.56 10.65
CA ARG A 63 3.53 0.12 11.65
C ARG A 63 2.39 1.13 11.81
N GLN A 64 2.68 2.42 11.87
CA GLN A 64 1.65 3.46 11.95
C GLN A 64 0.76 3.51 10.70
N VAL A 65 1.36 3.35 9.51
CA VAL A 65 0.61 3.30 8.24
C VAL A 65 -0.29 2.08 8.21
N GLU A 66 0.21 0.90 8.59
CA GLU A 66 -0.54 -0.34 8.68
C GLU A 66 -1.74 -0.19 9.63
N VAL A 67 -1.52 0.27 10.86
CA VAL A 67 -2.61 0.48 11.83
C VAL A 67 -3.66 1.43 11.28
N ARG A 68 -3.26 2.53 10.64
CA ARG A 68 -4.20 3.47 10.00
C ARG A 68 -4.96 2.80 8.86
N GLY A 69 -4.29 1.99 8.04
CA GLY A 69 -4.89 1.24 6.94
C GLY A 69 -5.93 0.24 7.46
N LEU A 70 -5.57 -0.58 8.45
CA LEU A 70 -6.47 -1.54 9.09
C LEU A 70 -7.69 -0.86 9.72
N LEU A 71 -7.52 0.30 10.34
CA LEU A 71 -8.65 1.09 10.87
C LEU A 71 -9.59 1.55 9.76
N LYS A 72 -9.06 2.06 8.64
CA LYS A 72 -9.89 2.45 7.49
C LYS A 72 -10.67 1.28 6.91
N LEU A 73 -10.03 0.11 6.80
CA LEU A 73 -10.70 -1.11 6.35
C LEU A 73 -11.82 -1.52 7.32
N LYS A 74 -11.57 -1.51 8.63
CA LYS A 74 -12.62 -1.79 9.62
C LYS A 74 -13.80 -0.81 9.58
N MET A 75 -13.57 0.43 9.18
CA MET A 75 -14.61 1.47 9.12
C MET A 75 -15.36 1.53 7.79
N GLY A 76 -14.73 1.10 6.68
CA GLY A 76 -15.28 1.20 5.33
C GLY A 76 -15.60 -0.14 4.66
N SER A 77 -15.26 -1.26 5.29
CA SER A 77 -15.53 -2.60 4.78
C SER A 77 -16.51 -3.32 5.71
N PRO A 78 -17.49 -4.09 5.19
CA PRO A 78 -18.25 -5.01 6.03
C PRO A 78 -17.27 -5.94 6.75
N SER A 79 -17.61 -6.37 7.97
CA SER A 79 -16.84 -7.38 8.68
C SER A 79 -16.71 -8.66 7.83
N PRO A 80 -15.66 -9.48 8.05
CA PRO A 80 -15.51 -10.76 7.33
C PRO A 80 -16.76 -11.66 7.42
N ASP A 81 -17.46 -11.60 8.56
CA ASP A 81 -18.70 -12.33 8.78
C ASP A 81 -19.87 -11.76 7.95
N GLU A 82 -19.96 -10.44 7.81
CA GLU A 82 -20.93 -9.78 6.93
C GLU A 82 -20.64 -10.05 5.44
N LEU A 83 -19.37 -9.98 5.03
CA LEU A 83 -18.94 -10.36 3.67
C LEU A 83 -19.26 -11.84 3.38
N GLY A 84 -18.97 -12.73 4.33
CA GLY A 84 -19.31 -14.14 4.24
C GLY A 84 -20.82 -14.36 4.11
N ALA A 85 -21.62 -13.67 4.93
CA ALA A 85 -23.07 -13.73 4.87
C ALA A 85 -23.63 -13.17 3.56
N GLU A 86 -23.10 -12.06 3.03
CA GLU A 86 -23.53 -11.45 1.78
C GLU A 86 -23.17 -12.30 0.55
N LEU A 87 -21.98 -12.91 0.54
CA LEU A 87 -21.55 -13.86 -0.48
C LEU A 87 -22.44 -15.11 -0.50
N LEU A 88 -22.77 -15.65 0.68
CA LEU A 88 -23.69 -16.78 0.81
C LEU A 88 -25.13 -16.41 0.42
N ALA A 89 -25.53 -15.16 0.62
CA ALA A 89 -26.84 -14.62 0.26
C ALA A 89 -26.94 -14.20 -1.23
N GLY A 90 -25.86 -14.31 -2.02
CA GLY A 90 -25.86 -14.00 -3.45
C GLY A 90 -26.01 -12.52 -3.79
N LYS A 91 -25.74 -11.60 -2.86
CA LYS A 91 -25.78 -10.16 -3.13
C LYS A 91 -24.51 -9.71 -3.86
N LYS A 92 -24.66 -8.87 -4.88
CA LYS A 92 -23.52 -8.14 -5.47
C LYS A 92 -23.01 -7.13 -4.44
N ILE A 93 -21.76 -7.28 -4.04
CA ILE A 93 -21.07 -6.30 -3.19
C ILE A 93 -20.82 -5.06 -4.05
N GLU A 94 -21.56 -3.97 -3.80
CA GLU A 94 -21.24 -2.65 -4.36
C GLU A 94 -20.27 -1.96 -3.41
N ILE A 95 -18.98 -1.98 -3.79
CA ILE A 95 -17.91 -1.28 -3.09
C ILE A 95 -17.93 0.16 -3.60
N ASN A 96 -18.36 1.11 -2.76
CA ASN A 96 -18.25 2.55 -3.01
C ASN A 96 -16.80 3.02 -2.90
#